data_AF-A0A2V9G774-F1
#
_entry.id   AF-A0A2V9G774-F1
#
_cell.length_a   1.000
_cell.length_b   1.000
_cell.length_c   1.000
_cell.angle_alpha   90.00
_cell.angle_beta   90.00
_cell.angle_gamma   90.00
#
_symmetry.space_group_name_H-M   'P 1'
#
loop_
_entity.id
_entity.type
_entity.pdbx_description
1 polymer ?
#
loop_
_entity_poly.entity_id
_entity_poly.type
_entity_poly.pdbx_seq_one_letter_code
_entity_poly.pdbx_strand_id
1 'polypeptide(L)'
;MALVVLLAELRLRRAALSGLLGGVFGAVLGVFAALLVTLVISRTDEPEPTKSFLEFAALFAFGYLGLVLGSGRGGELHVDALDEFFGKDSAPAESVKLLDTSVLIDGRIADICDAQFLEGVLGVPQFVLHELQMVADSSDALKRQRGRRGLEVLQKIQKMPQVEVRILEEGIPQAGDVDHKLVELARRIGGKIVTNDFNLNKVATVQGISVLNVNQLAHALKPAVLPGEPMRVLILREGKESNQGVAYLDDGTMVVVDGARRMINKSVDVIVTSVHQTTAGKMIFGRLEERAEQPASALRQAAAAGRGDGNCSLRSDATSRVETSARIPEQGAPDCQTRPIFPESDAG
;
A
#
# COMPACT_ATOMS: atom_id res chain seq x y z
N MET A 1 1.17 -56.60 -26.93
CA MET A 1 1.36 -55.84 -25.67
C MET A 1 2.43 -54.75 -25.81
N ALA A 2 3.69 -55.08 -26.12
CA ALA A 2 4.78 -54.08 -26.19
C ALA A 2 4.52 -52.93 -27.20
N LEU A 3 4.02 -53.24 -28.40
CA LEU A 3 3.71 -52.22 -29.41
C LEU A 3 2.60 -51.26 -28.98
N VAL A 4 1.60 -51.75 -28.24
CA VAL A 4 0.46 -50.97 -27.72
C VAL A 4 0.93 -50.02 -26.62
N VAL A 5 1.81 -50.51 -25.74
CA VAL A 5 2.43 -49.68 -24.69
C VAL A 5 3.28 -48.57 -25.31
N LEU A 6 4.04 -48.88 -26.37
CA LEU A 6 4.88 -47.90 -27.07
C LEU A 6 4.04 -46.84 -27.82
N LEU A 7 2.94 -47.25 -28.45
CA LEU A 7 1.99 -46.34 -29.12
C LEU A 7 1.26 -45.43 -28.11
N ALA A 8 0.92 -45.98 -26.94
CA ALA A 8 0.33 -45.21 -25.85
C ALA A 8 1.31 -44.18 -25.29
N GLU A 9 2.57 -44.57 -25.04
CA GLU A 9 3.61 -43.66 -24.55
C GLU A 9 3.87 -42.51 -25.54
N LEU A 10 3.92 -42.80 -26.84
CA LEU A 10 4.09 -41.78 -27.88
C LEU A 10 2.89 -40.83 -28.00
N ARG A 11 1.66 -41.31 -27.80
CA ARG A 11 0.48 -40.44 -27.75
C ARG A 11 0.44 -39.60 -26.48
N LEU A 12 0.83 -40.14 -25.33
CA LEU A 12 0.91 -39.39 -24.06
C LEU A 12 1.95 -38.26 -24.13
N ARG A 13 3.11 -38.49 -24.76
CA ARG A 13 4.14 -37.45 -24.92
C ARG A 13 3.73 -36.29 -25.84
N ARG A 14 2.75 -36.50 -26.73
CA ARG A 14 2.19 -35.46 -27.61
C ARG A 14 0.90 -34.82 -27.10
N ALA A 15 0.30 -35.39 -26.06
CA ALA A 15 -0.91 -34.82 -25.46
C ALA A 15 -0.53 -33.59 -24.63
N ALA A 16 -1.18 -32.46 -24.89
CA ALA A 16 -1.08 -31.30 -24.02
C ALA A 16 -1.47 -31.69 -22.58
N LEU A 17 -0.79 -31.13 -21.58
CA LEU A 17 -1.07 -31.40 -20.15
C LEU A 17 -2.56 -31.20 -19.80
N SER A 18 -3.21 -30.25 -20.47
CA SER A 18 -4.64 -29.96 -20.34
C SER A 18 -5.54 -31.10 -20.85
N GLY A 19 -5.16 -31.77 -21.95
CA GLY A 19 -5.87 -32.95 -22.47
C GLY A 19 -5.70 -34.19 -21.58
N LEU A 20 -4.55 -34.33 -20.92
CA LEU A 20 -4.31 -35.41 -19.94
C LEU A 20 -5.17 -35.21 -18.68
N LEU A 21 -5.18 -34.00 -18.13
CA LEU A 21 -6.00 -33.65 -16.96
C LEU A 21 -7.50 -33.82 -17.25
N GLY A 22 -7.97 -33.31 -18.40
CA GLY A 22 -9.34 -33.51 -18.85
C GLY A 22 -9.70 -34.98 -19.03
N GLY A 23 -8.78 -35.78 -19.59
CA GLY A 23 -8.96 -37.23 -19.74
C GLY A 23 -9.10 -37.98 -18.41
N VAL A 24 -8.29 -37.64 -17.40
CA VAL A 24 -8.39 -38.22 -16.05
C VAL A 24 -9.72 -37.85 -15.40
N PHE A 25 -10.10 -36.56 -15.45
CA PHE A 25 -11.35 -36.09 -14.88
C PHE A 25 -12.57 -36.74 -15.56
N GLY A 26 -12.57 -36.79 -16.89
CA GLY A 26 -13.61 -37.45 -17.67
C GLY A 26 -13.69 -38.95 -17.40
N ALA A 27 -12.56 -39.64 -17.21
CA ALA A 27 -12.54 -41.05 -16.85
C ALA A 27 -13.14 -41.30 -15.45
N VAL A 28 -12.81 -40.47 -14.45
CA VAL A 28 -13.41 -40.55 -13.10
C VAL A 28 -14.92 -40.37 -13.18
N LEU A 29 -15.38 -39.36 -13.93
CA LEU A 29 -16.80 -39.05 -14.08
C LEU A 29 -17.55 -40.14 -14.88
N GLY A 30 -16.88 -40.73 -15.88
CA GLY A 30 -17.38 -41.88 -16.63
C GLY A 30 -17.50 -43.15 -15.78
N VAL A 31 -16.53 -43.43 -14.91
CA VAL A 31 -16.60 -44.53 -13.95
C VAL A 31 -17.72 -44.30 -12.94
N PHE A 32 -17.90 -43.06 -12.46
CA PHE A 32 -19.01 -42.71 -11.59
C PHE A 32 -20.37 -42.93 -12.26
N ALA A 33 -20.53 -42.52 -13.52
CA ALA A 33 -21.73 -42.79 -14.31
C ALA A 33 -21.96 -44.28 -14.53
N ALA A 34 -20.91 -45.06 -14.82
CA ALA A 34 -21.00 -46.52 -14.88
C ALA A 34 -21.50 -47.13 -13.58
N LEU A 35 -21.01 -46.67 -12.42
CA LEU A 35 -21.47 -47.16 -11.11
C LEU A 35 -22.97 -46.89 -10.90
N LEU A 36 -23.50 -45.75 -11.34
CA LEU A 36 -24.94 -45.46 -11.29
C LEU A 36 -25.75 -46.40 -12.18
N VAL A 37 -25.25 -46.69 -13.39
CA VAL A 37 -25.90 -47.63 -14.32
C VAL A 37 -25.86 -49.05 -13.77
N THR A 38 -24.73 -49.49 -13.23
CA THR A 38 -24.58 -50.77 -12.54
C THR A 38 -25.54 -50.87 -11.34
N LEU A 39 -25.75 -49.79 -10.58
CA LEU A 39 -26.72 -49.76 -9.48
C LEU A 39 -28.14 -50.04 -9.98
N VAL A 40 -28.54 -49.48 -11.13
CA VAL A 40 -29.86 -49.73 -11.74
C VAL A 40 -29.97 -51.18 -12.23
N ILE A 41 -28.95 -51.68 -12.95
CA ILE A 41 -28.90 -53.07 -13.43
C ILE A 41 -28.96 -54.06 -12.26
N SER A 42 -28.34 -53.70 -11.12
CA SER A 42 -28.32 -54.55 -9.94
C SER A 42 -29.71 -54.84 -9.35
N ARG A 43 -30.68 -53.97 -9.62
CA ARG A 43 -32.07 -54.04 -9.15
C ARG A 43 -33.01 -54.76 -10.13
N THR A 44 -32.51 -55.23 -11.26
CA THR A 44 -33.31 -55.95 -12.27
C THR A 44 -33.20 -57.46 -12.08
N ASP A 45 -34.31 -58.18 -12.20
CA ASP A 45 -34.40 -59.64 -12.08
C ASP A 45 -33.97 -60.37 -13.37
N GLU A 46 -32.71 -60.16 -13.80
CA GLU A 46 -32.11 -60.85 -14.95
C GLU A 46 -31.15 -61.98 -14.51
N PRO A 47 -30.89 -62.99 -15.37
CA PRO A 47 -29.94 -64.06 -15.08
C PRO A 47 -28.53 -63.53 -14.80
N GLU A 48 -27.89 -64.08 -13.76
CA GLU A 48 -26.51 -63.76 -13.30
C GLU A 48 -25.45 -63.60 -14.42
N PRO A 49 -25.36 -64.47 -15.45
CA PRO A 49 -24.36 -64.32 -16.51
C PRO A 49 -24.61 -63.09 -17.40
N THR A 50 -25.87 -62.77 -17.68
CA THR A 50 -26.26 -61.59 -18.48
C THR A 50 -25.97 -60.31 -17.71
N LYS A 51 -26.25 -60.32 -16.40
CA LYS A 51 -26.00 -59.21 -15.49
C LYS A 51 -24.52 -58.86 -15.41
N SER A 52 -23.67 -59.84 -15.13
CA SER A 52 -22.22 -59.67 -15.06
C SER A 52 -21.64 -59.10 -16.36
N PHE A 53 -22.09 -59.62 -17.51
CA PHE A 53 -21.68 -59.12 -18.81
C PHE A 53 -22.06 -57.65 -19.02
N LEU A 54 -23.27 -57.25 -18.64
CA LEU A 54 -23.79 -55.89 -18.81
C LEU A 54 -23.06 -54.88 -17.90
N GLU A 55 -22.71 -55.28 -16.68
CA GLU A 55 -21.95 -54.45 -15.74
C GLU A 55 -20.52 -54.17 -16.24
N PHE A 56 -19.80 -55.20 -16.69
CA PHE A 56 -18.49 -55.01 -17.29
C PHE A 56 -18.57 -54.19 -18.58
N ALA A 57 -19.56 -54.45 -19.44
CA ALA A 57 -19.77 -53.69 -20.67
C ALA A 57 -20.03 -52.20 -20.38
N ALA A 58 -20.86 -51.89 -19.39
CA ALA A 58 -21.13 -50.51 -18.97
C ALA A 58 -19.86 -49.83 -18.44
N LEU A 59 -19.08 -50.50 -17.59
CA LEU A 59 -17.86 -49.94 -17.02
C LEU A 59 -16.81 -49.61 -18.09
N PHE A 60 -16.60 -50.51 -19.06
CA PHE A 60 -15.71 -50.24 -20.19
C PHE A 60 -16.25 -49.16 -21.13
N ALA A 61 -17.56 -49.17 -21.43
CA ALA A 61 -18.16 -48.20 -22.34
C ALA A 61 -18.12 -46.77 -21.76
N PHE A 62 -18.60 -46.57 -20.54
CA PHE A 62 -18.62 -45.24 -19.91
C PHE A 62 -17.23 -44.77 -19.49
N GLY A 63 -16.35 -45.68 -19.06
CA GLY A 63 -14.95 -45.34 -18.78
C GLY A 63 -14.21 -44.85 -20.03
N TYR A 64 -14.38 -45.55 -21.16
CA TYR A 64 -13.80 -45.12 -22.44
C TYR A 64 -14.43 -43.83 -22.96
N LEU A 65 -15.76 -43.71 -22.89
CA LEU A 65 -16.47 -42.50 -23.32
C LEU A 65 -16.06 -41.28 -22.49
N GLY A 66 -15.91 -41.44 -21.17
CA GLY A 66 -15.42 -40.42 -20.26
C GLY A 66 -13.99 -39.99 -20.61
N LEU A 67 -13.10 -40.94 -20.89
CA LEU A 67 -11.71 -40.66 -21.28
C LEU A 67 -11.62 -39.94 -22.63
N VAL A 68 -12.42 -40.35 -23.63
CA VAL A 68 -12.44 -39.72 -24.96
C VAL A 68 -13.05 -38.33 -24.92
N LEU A 69 -14.17 -38.15 -24.22
CA LEU A 69 -14.80 -36.82 -24.07
C LEU A 69 -13.92 -35.87 -23.25
N GLY A 70 -13.30 -36.37 -22.19
CA GLY A 70 -12.40 -35.60 -21.33
C GLY A 70 -11.11 -35.18 -22.04
N SER A 71 -10.51 -36.09 -22.82
CA SER A 71 -9.29 -35.79 -23.57
C SER A 71 -9.53 -34.91 -24.81
N GLY A 72 -10.70 -35.03 -25.45
CA GLY A 72 -11.08 -34.23 -26.62
C GLY A 72 -11.46 -32.78 -26.29
N ARG A 73 -11.98 -32.51 -25.08
CA ARG A 73 -12.34 -31.16 -24.62
C ARG A 73 -11.36 -30.53 -23.63
N GLY A 74 -10.40 -31.27 -23.09
CA GLY A 74 -9.42 -30.74 -22.14
C GLY A 74 -8.54 -29.61 -22.69
N GLY A 75 -8.42 -29.46 -24.01
CA GLY A 75 -7.73 -28.31 -24.62
C GLY A 75 -8.56 -27.03 -24.74
N GLU A 76 -9.89 -27.12 -24.69
CA GLU A 76 -10.82 -25.98 -24.86
C GLU A 76 -11.60 -25.63 -23.59
N LEU A 77 -11.60 -26.52 -22.59
CA LEU A 77 -11.98 -26.17 -21.23
C LEU A 77 -10.90 -25.24 -20.69
N HIS A 78 -11.08 -23.95 -21.00
CA HIS A 78 -10.42 -22.87 -20.32
C HIS A 78 -10.37 -23.20 -18.82
N VAL A 79 -9.15 -23.13 -18.29
CA VAL A 79 -8.82 -23.24 -16.87
C VAL A 79 -9.77 -22.40 -15.98
N ASP A 80 -10.42 -21.39 -16.56
CA ASP A 80 -11.48 -20.56 -15.98
C ASP A 80 -12.61 -21.34 -15.28
N ALA A 81 -13.13 -22.43 -15.85
CA ALA A 81 -14.23 -23.19 -15.24
C ALA A 81 -13.78 -24.07 -14.05
N LEU A 82 -12.49 -24.42 -14.02
CA LEU A 82 -11.86 -25.11 -12.88
C LEU A 82 -11.41 -24.11 -11.80
N ASP A 83 -11.00 -22.90 -12.19
CA ASP A 83 -10.67 -21.79 -11.27
C ASP A 83 -11.92 -21.33 -10.49
N GLU A 84 -13.09 -21.27 -11.14
CA GLU A 84 -14.35 -20.87 -10.50
C GLU A 84 -14.86 -21.90 -9.48
N PHE A 85 -14.54 -23.18 -9.65
CA PHE A 85 -14.98 -24.25 -8.74
C PHE A 85 -13.98 -24.57 -7.61
N PHE A 86 -12.69 -24.30 -7.80
CA PHE A 86 -11.64 -24.61 -6.81
C PHE A 86 -11.20 -23.42 -5.96
N GLY A 87 -11.78 -22.22 -6.13
CA GLY A 87 -11.56 -21.09 -5.22
C GLY A 87 -10.08 -20.78 -5.01
N LYS A 88 -9.27 -21.05 -6.03
CA LYS A 88 -7.90 -20.60 -6.03
C LYS A 88 -8.03 -19.16 -6.49
N ASP A 89 -7.90 -18.24 -5.55
CA ASP A 89 -7.46 -16.88 -5.85
C ASP A 89 -6.30 -17.04 -6.83
N SER A 90 -6.60 -16.91 -8.13
CA SER A 90 -5.59 -16.92 -9.17
C SER A 90 -4.65 -15.82 -8.69
N ALA A 91 -3.45 -16.21 -8.26
CA ALA A 91 -2.42 -15.28 -7.82
C ALA A 91 -2.47 -14.12 -8.81
N PRO A 92 -2.78 -12.90 -8.35
CA PRO A 92 -3.31 -11.86 -9.22
C PRO A 92 -2.34 -11.74 -10.36
N ALA A 93 -2.77 -12.02 -11.59
CA ALA A 93 -2.01 -11.66 -12.79
C ALA A 93 -1.48 -10.26 -12.51
N GLU A 94 -0.15 -10.13 -12.36
CA GLU A 94 0.52 -9.02 -11.67
C GLU A 94 -0.27 -7.73 -11.89
N SER A 95 -1.12 -7.32 -10.93
CA SER A 95 -2.13 -6.30 -11.23
C SER A 95 -1.41 -5.01 -11.61
N VAL A 96 -1.32 -4.77 -12.92
CA VAL A 96 -0.48 -3.72 -13.48
C VAL A 96 -1.07 -2.41 -13.02
N LYS A 97 -0.24 -1.59 -12.40
CA LYS A 97 -0.61 -0.27 -11.90
C LYS A 97 -0.24 0.75 -12.95
N LEU A 98 -1.23 1.23 -13.68
CA LEU A 98 -1.08 2.22 -14.72
C LEU A 98 -0.88 3.61 -14.12
N LEU A 99 0.26 4.22 -14.41
CA LEU A 99 0.59 5.56 -13.92
C LEU A 99 0.03 6.63 -14.85
N ASP A 100 -0.63 7.61 -14.26
CA ASP A 100 -1.07 8.85 -14.91
C ASP A 100 0.00 9.96 -14.82
N THR A 101 0.01 10.86 -15.79
CA THR A 101 0.84 12.07 -15.88
C THR A 101 0.75 12.89 -14.58
N SER A 102 -0.45 13.04 -14.02
CA SER A 102 -0.69 13.84 -12.81
C SER A 102 0.08 13.34 -11.58
N VAL A 103 0.24 12.02 -11.45
CA VAL A 103 0.93 11.37 -10.32
C VAL A 103 2.44 11.48 -10.47
N LEU A 104 2.94 11.37 -11.69
CA LEU A 104 4.36 11.53 -12.00
C LEU A 104 4.83 12.97 -11.74
N ILE A 105 4.05 13.98 -12.15
CA ILE A 105 4.38 15.40 -11.91
C ILE A 105 4.38 15.74 -10.42
N ASP A 106 3.45 15.18 -9.65
CA ASP A 106 3.34 15.40 -8.20
C ASP A 106 4.53 14.80 -7.43
N GLY A 107 5.01 13.64 -7.84
CA GLY A 107 6.26 13.05 -7.40
C GLY A 107 6.21 12.22 -6.11
N ARG A 108 5.15 12.35 -5.30
CA ARG A 108 4.97 11.57 -4.05
C ARG A 108 4.94 10.06 -4.28
N ILE A 109 4.60 9.63 -5.50
CA ILE A 109 4.60 8.21 -5.88
C ILE A 109 5.98 7.55 -5.72
N ALA A 110 7.08 8.28 -5.97
CA ALA A 110 8.41 7.73 -5.75
C ALA A 110 8.66 7.41 -4.28
N ASP A 111 8.20 8.26 -3.36
CA ASP A 111 8.39 8.04 -1.92
C ASP A 111 7.48 6.92 -1.40
N ILE A 112 6.30 6.75 -2.00
CA ILE A 112 5.38 5.63 -1.70
C ILE A 112 5.98 4.30 -2.18
N CYS A 113 6.61 4.28 -3.36
CA CYS A 113 7.36 3.13 -3.86
C CYS A 113 8.57 2.82 -2.98
N ASP A 114 9.30 3.83 -2.51
CA ASP A 114 10.46 3.67 -1.63
C ASP A 114 10.05 3.11 -0.26
N ALA A 115 8.91 3.56 0.27
CA ALA A 115 8.30 3.02 1.48
C ALA A 115 7.66 1.63 1.32
N GLN A 116 7.75 1.02 0.13
CA GLN A 116 7.21 -0.31 -0.21
C GLN A 116 5.68 -0.44 -0.02
N PHE A 117 4.94 0.68 -0.06
CA PHE A 117 3.47 0.65 -0.01
C PHE A 117 2.84 0.31 -1.37
N LEU A 118 3.62 0.36 -2.45
CA LEU A 118 3.17 0.05 -3.79
C LEU A 118 3.95 -1.14 -4.37
N GLU A 119 3.31 -2.30 -4.39
CA GLU A 119 3.92 -3.55 -4.88
C GLU A 119 3.49 -3.89 -6.32
N GLY A 120 4.23 -4.78 -6.98
CA GLY A 120 3.92 -5.29 -8.32
C GLY A 120 4.40 -4.39 -9.47
N VAL A 121 3.92 -4.67 -10.68
CA VAL A 121 4.38 -3.99 -11.90
C VAL A 121 3.74 -2.61 -12.05
N LEU A 122 4.58 -1.59 -12.19
CA LEU A 122 4.19 -0.24 -12.58
C LEU A 122 4.20 -0.12 -14.10
N GLY A 123 3.02 -0.02 -14.71
CA GLY A 123 2.85 0.19 -16.13
C GLY A 123 2.85 1.67 -16.47
N VAL A 124 3.74 2.10 -17.36
CA VAL A 124 3.77 3.47 -17.88
C VAL A 124 3.39 3.44 -19.35
N PRO A 125 2.17 3.91 -19.72
CA PRO A 125 1.76 3.94 -21.11
C PRO A 125 2.60 4.91 -21.94
N GLN A 126 2.87 4.56 -23.20
CA GLN A 126 3.66 5.42 -24.08
C GLN A 126 3.05 6.83 -24.29
N PHE A 127 1.72 6.94 -24.31
CA PHE A 127 1.04 8.24 -24.45
C PHE A 127 1.22 9.14 -23.21
N VAL A 128 1.39 8.58 -22.01
CA VAL A 128 1.71 9.34 -20.78
C VAL A 128 3.13 9.91 -20.86
N LEU A 129 4.08 9.12 -21.39
CA LEU A 129 5.44 9.61 -21.65
C LEU A 129 5.44 10.75 -22.67
N HIS A 130 4.65 10.61 -23.73
CA HIS A 130 4.54 11.64 -24.76
C HIS A 130 3.92 12.94 -24.21
N GLU A 131 2.88 12.84 -23.38
CA GLU A 131 2.30 14.00 -22.71
C GLU A 131 3.30 14.68 -21.77
N LEU A 132 4.03 13.91 -20.94
CA LEU A 132 5.07 14.46 -20.07
C LEU A 132 6.16 15.20 -20.86
N GLN A 133 6.56 14.66 -22.02
CA GLN A 133 7.52 15.32 -22.92
C GLN A 133 6.95 16.62 -23.48
N MET A 134 5.71 16.63 -23.98
CA MET A 134 5.06 17.86 -24.46
C MET A 134 4.95 18.92 -23.36
N VAL A 135 4.68 18.52 -22.11
CA VAL A 135 4.65 19.42 -20.96
C VAL A 135 6.06 19.94 -20.63
N ALA A 136 7.09 19.10 -20.74
CA ALA A 136 8.49 19.45 -20.53
C ALA A 136 9.06 20.39 -21.63
N ASP A 137 8.53 20.32 -22.84
CA ASP A 137 8.92 21.18 -23.97
C ASP A 137 8.03 22.42 -24.13
N SER A 138 7.09 22.63 -23.19
CA SER A 138 6.21 23.78 -23.22
C SER A 138 6.98 25.11 -23.13
N SER A 139 6.46 26.14 -23.81
CA SER A 139 6.99 27.51 -23.74
C SER A 139 6.86 28.11 -22.34
N ASP A 140 5.82 27.72 -21.60
CA ASP A 140 5.58 28.11 -20.21
C ASP A 140 6.63 27.49 -19.28
N ALA A 141 7.37 28.34 -18.59
CA ALA A 141 8.44 27.94 -17.67
C ALA A 141 7.94 27.04 -16.53
N LEU A 142 6.75 27.30 -15.98
CA LEU A 142 6.20 26.52 -14.87
C LEU A 142 5.78 25.13 -15.33
N LYS A 143 5.14 25.02 -16.50
CA LYS A 143 4.78 23.73 -17.10
C LYS A 143 6.02 22.92 -17.46
N ARG A 144 7.01 23.57 -18.07
CA ARG A 144 8.31 22.96 -18.39
C ARG A 144 9.01 22.38 -17.16
N GLN A 145 9.07 23.14 -16.07
CA GLN A 145 9.66 22.66 -14.80
C GLN A 145 8.90 21.45 -14.25
N ARG A 146 7.56 21.47 -14.30
CA ARG A 146 6.71 20.34 -13.86
C ARG A 146 6.90 19.08 -14.72
N GLY A 147 6.96 19.22 -16.04
CA GLY A 147 7.21 18.11 -16.96
C GLY A 147 8.57 17.46 -16.74
N ARG A 148 9.64 18.28 -16.61
CA ARG A 148 10.98 17.79 -16.28
C ARG A 148 11.02 17.04 -14.94
N ARG A 149 10.38 17.59 -13.91
CA ARG A 149 10.23 16.93 -12.60
C ARG A 149 9.54 15.56 -12.74
N GLY A 150 8.49 15.45 -13.55
CA GLY A 150 7.80 14.18 -13.78
C GLY A 150 8.70 13.12 -14.43
N LEU A 151 9.53 13.52 -15.40
CA LEU A 151 10.52 12.64 -16.02
C LEU A 151 11.63 12.22 -15.05
N GLU A 152 12.10 13.13 -14.20
CA GLU A 152 13.08 12.83 -13.14
C GLU A 152 12.53 11.82 -12.12
N VAL A 153 11.26 11.99 -11.71
CA VAL A 153 10.56 11.05 -10.81
C VAL A 153 10.47 9.67 -11.45
N LEU A 154 10.10 9.58 -12.73
CA LEU A 154 10.05 8.31 -13.45
C LEU A 154 11.43 7.62 -13.49
N GLN A 155 12.49 8.37 -13.79
CA GLN A 155 13.86 7.84 -13.76
C GLN A 155 14.28 7.38 -12.36
N LYS A 156 13.87 8.09 -11.31
CA LYS A 156 14.12 7.68 -9.92
C LYS A 156 13.47 6.33 -9.65
N ILE A 157 12.20 6.15 -10.02
CA ILE A 157 11.46 4.90 -9.82
C ILE A 157 12.06 3.75 -10.63
N GLN A 158 12.48 3.99 -11.88
CA GLN A 158 13.11 2.98 -12.73
C GLN A 158 14.45 2.47 -12.18
N LYS A 159 15.15 3.28 -11.38
CA LYS A 159 16.42 2.89 -10.72
C LYS A 159 16.21 2.12 -9.42
N MET A 160 14.98 2.01 -8.91
CA MET A 160 14.69 1.31 -7.66
C MET A 160 14.70 -0.21 -7.92
N PRO A 161 15.50 -1.01 -7.19
CA PRO A 161 15.56 -2.46 -7.40
C PRO A 161 14.30 -3.18 -6.93
N GLN A 162 13.53 -2.59 -6.01
CA GLN A 162 12.30 -3.18 -5.46
C GLN A 162 11.05 -2.99 -6.35
N VAL A 163 11.15 -2.22 -7.45
CA VAL A 163 10.00 -1.88 -8.29
C VAL A 163 10.25 -2.25 -9.74
N GLU A 164 9.33 -3.01 -10.33
CA GLU A 164 9.38 -3.32 -11.77
C GLU A 164 8.57 -2.28 -12.55
N VAL A 165 9.25 -1.52 -13.42
CA VAL A 165 8.62 -0.55 -14.33
C VAL A 165 8.58 -1.13 -15.74
N ARG A 166 7.38 -1.26 -16.33
CA ARG A 166 7.17 -1.68 -17.72
C ARG A 166 6.57 -0.55 -18.53
N ILE A 167 7.16 -0.25 -19.68
CA ILE A 167 6.58 0.70 -20.65
C ILE A 167 5.61 -0.08 -21.53
N LEU A 168 4.36 0.39 -21.60
CA LEU A 168 3.29 -0.28 -22.34
C LEU A 168 3.08 0.40 -23.70
N GLU A 169 3.35 -0.35 -24.76
CA GLU A 169 3.09 0.01 -26.15
C GLU A 169 1.83 -0.72 -26.62
N GLU A 170 0.65 -0.16 -26.34
CA GLU A 170 -0.60 -0.70 -26.87
C GLU A 170 -1.17 0.20 -27.98
N GLY A 171 -1.63 -0.44 -29.05
CA GLY A 171 -2.24 0.17 -30.25
C GLY A 171 -3.63 0.76 -29.98
N ILE A 172 -3.73 1.62 -28.96
CA ILE A 172 -4.91 2.43 -28.73
C ILE A 172 -4.91 3.55 -29.78
N PRO A 173 -6.03 3.80 -30.47
CA PRO A 173 -6.14 4.88 -31.43
C PRO A 173 -5.64 6.20 -30.83
N GLN A 174 -4.80 6.93 -31.57
CA GLN A 174 -4.28 8.23 -31.12
C GLN A 174 -5.39 9.29 -30.95
N ALA A 175 -6.59 9.04 -31.48
CA ALA A 175 -7.74 9.91 -31.33
C ALA A 175 -8.44 9.69 -29.97
N GLY A 176 -8.51 10.74 -29.16
CA GLY A 176 -9.19 10.76 -27.86
C GLY A 176 -8.35 11.37 -26.75
N ASP A 177 -9.02 11.80 -25.68
CA ASP A 177 -8.36 12.34 -24.49
C ASP A 177 -7.48 11.29 -23.80
N VAL A 178 -6.40 11.74 -23.17
CA VAL A 178 -5.44 10.88 -22.43
C VAL A 178 -6.17 10.01 -21.40
N ASP A 179 -7.11 10.61 -20.67
CA ASP A 179 -7.93 9.96 -19.65
C ASP A 179 -8.72 8.77 -20.20
N HIS A 180 -9.35 8.94 -21.37
CA HIS A 180 -10.12 7.89 -22.02
C HIS A 180 -9.23 6.72 -22.46
N LYS A 181 -8.04 7.03 -23.01
CA LYS A 181 -7.05 6.01 -23.39
C LYS A 181 -6.59 5.21 -22.18
N LEU A 182 -6.37 5.86 -21.05
CA LEU A 182 -5.88 5.23 -19.83
C LEU A 182 -6.94 4.32 -19.20
N VAL A 183 -8.20 4.73 -19.23
CA VAL A 183 -9.35 3.93 -18.79
C VAL A 183 -9.56 2.70 -19.69
N GLU A 184 -9.50 2.87 -21.01
CA GLU A 184 -9.62 1.77 -21.97
C GLU A 184 -8.46 0.76 -21.82
N LEU A 185 -7.23 1.26 -21.65
CA LEU A 185 -6.05 0.42 -21.38
C LEU A 185 -6.24 -0.40 -20.11
N ALA A 186 -6.65 0.25 -19.02
CA ALA A 186 -6.89 -0.40 -17.74
C ALA A 186 -7.93 -1.52 -17.85
N ARG A 187 -9.00 -1.28 -18.61
CA ARG A 187 -10.06 -2.26 -18.86
C ARG A 187 -9.53 -3.49 -19.62
N ARG A 188 -8.71 -3.28 -20.66
CA ARG A 188 -8.17 -4.38 -21.49
C ARG A 188 -7.21 -5.27 -20.73
N ILE A 189 -6.32 -4.68 -19.93
CA ILE A 189 -5.28 -5.43 -19.20
C ILE A 189 -5.75 -5.90 -17.82
N GLY A 190 -6.95 -5.53 -17.37
CA GLY A 190 -7.43 -5.77 -16.00
C GLY A 190 -6.59 -5.04 -14.94
N GLY A 191 -6.02 -3.89 -15.30
CA GLY A 191 -5.09 -3.12 -14.48
C GLY A 191 -5.78 -2.15 -13.51
N LYS A 192 -5.00 -1.63 -12.57
CA LYS A 192 -5.43 -0.56 -11.65
C LYS A 192 -4.88 0.77 -12.13
N ILE A 193 -5.64 1.85 -11.97
CA ILE A 193 -5.20 3.20 -12.34
C ILE A 193 -4.65 3.91 -11.12
N VAL A 194 -3.45 4.50 -11.22
CA VAL A 194 -2.89 5.38 -10.20
C VAL A 194 -3.00 6.82 -10.70
N THR A 195 -3.85 7.63 -10.06
CA THR A 195 -4.11 9.01 -10.48
C THR A 195 -4.28 9.96 -9.28
N ASN A 196 -3.94 11.23 -9.46
CA ASN A 196 -4.27 12.30 -8.53
C ASN A 196 -5.53 13.07 -8.94
N ASP A 197 -6.02 12.86 -10.16
CA ASP A 197 -7.19 13.54 -10.69
C ASP A 197 -8.48 12.94 -10.10
N PHE A 198 -9.36 13.83 -9.64
CA PHE A 198 -10.64 13.47 -9.06
C PHE A 198 -11.68 13.05 -10.11
N ASN A 199 -11.64 13.64 -11.30
CA ASN A 199 -12.55 13.34 -12.40
C ASN A 199 -12.23 11.98 -13.00
N LEU A 200 -10.95 11.71 -13.29
CA LEU A 200 -10.51 10.40 -13.78
C LEU A 200 -10.88 9.29 -12.79
N ASN A 201 -10.70 9.54 -11.50
CA ASN A 201 -11.09 8.59 -10.45
C ASN A 201 -12.59 8.26 -10.49
N LYS A 202 -13.47 9.26 -10.59
CA LYS A 202 -14.91 9.05 -10.70
C LYS A 202 -15.28 8.25 -11.95
N VAL A 203 -14.74 8.63 -13.11
CA VAL A 203 -15.05 7.98 -14.39
C VAL A 203 -14.57 6.53 -14.37
N ALA A 204 -13.35 6.25 -13.90
CA ALA A 204 -12.81 4.90 -13.81
C ALA A 204 -13.61 4.01 -12.83
N THR A 205 -14.01 4.56 -11.69
CA THR A 205 -14.83 3.83 -10.70
C THR A 205 -16.20 3.44 -11.27
N VAL A 206 -16.85 4.33 -12.02
CA VAL A 206 -18.14 4.04 -12.70
C VAL A 206 -17.99 2.92 -13.73
N GLN A 207 -16.81 2.79 -14.35
CA GLN A 207 -16.51 1.72 -15.30
C GLN A 207 -16.01 0.43 -14.64
N GLY A 208 -16.04 0.33 -13.30
CA GLY A 208 -15.63 -0.85 -12.55
C GLY A 208 -14.11 -1.05 -12.44
N ILE A 209 -13.31 -0.04 -12.78
CA ILE A 209 -11.85 -0.11 -12.70
C ILE A 209 -11.41 0.35 -11.30
N SER A 210 -10.50 -0.42 -10.69
CA SER A 210 -9.92 -0.06 -9.39
C SER A 210 -8.94 1.11 -9.53
N VAL A 211 -9.14 2.15 -8.72
CA VAL A 211 -8.31 3.36 -8.73
C VAL A 211 -7.55 3.51 -7.42
N LEU A 212 -6.25 3.76 -7.52
CA LEU A 212 -5.36 4.11 -6.42
C LEU A 212 -5.10 5.62 -6.47
N ASN A 213 -5.73 6.37 -5.56
CA ASN A 213 -5.58 7.80 -5.51
C ASN A 213 -4.60 8.23 -4.41
N VAL A 214 -3.50 8.90 -4.78
CA VAL A 214 -2.45 9.27 -3.80
C VAL A 214 -2.95 10.32 -2.81
N ASN A 215 -3.88 11.20 -3.21
CA ASN A 215 -4.49 12.17 -2.28
C ASN A 215 -5.37 11.47 -1.24
N GLN A 216 -6.09 10.40 -1.64
CA GLN A 216 -6.86 9.60 -0.69
C GLN A 216 -5.95 8.84 0.28
N LEU A 217 -4.84 8.28 -0.21
CA LEU A 217 -3.83 7.64 0.64
C LEU A 217 -3.27 8.63 1.66
N ALA A 218 -2.87 9.83 1.22
CA ALA A 218 -2.37 10.88 2.10
C ALA A 218 -3.39 11.27 3.17
N HIS A 219 -4.68 11.31 2.84
CA HIS A 219 -5.74 11.56 3.80
C HIS A 219 -5.90 10.40 4.80
N ALA A 220 -5.79 9.16 4.34
CA ALA A 220 -5.89 7.98 5.19
C ALA A 220 -4.72 7.85 6.18
N LEU A 221 -3.55 8.37 5.82
CA LEU A 221 -2.36 8.41 6.68
C LEU A 221 -2.37 9.54 7.71
N LYS A 222 -3.39 10.42 7.73
CA LYS A 222 -3.49 11.48 8.74
C LYS A 222 -3.67 10.86 10.14
N PRO A 223 -2.94 11.34 11.17
CA PRO A 223 -3.12 10.87 12.53
C PRO A 223 -4.57 11.00 12.98
N ALA A 224 -5.12 9.92 13.52
CA ALA A 224 -6.46 9.93 14.08
C ALA A 224 -6.39 10.56 15.48
N VAL A 225 -6.94 11.76 15.64
CA VAL A 225 -7.06 12.40 16.96
C VAL A 225 -8.18 11.74 17.76
N LEU A 226 -7.84 11.15 18.91
CA LEU A 226 -8.82 10.57 19.82
C LEU A 226 -9.08 11.49 21.02
N PRO A 227 -10.31 11.52 21.57
CA PRO A 227 -10.57 12.14 22.86
C PRO A 227 -9.65 11.54 23.94
N GLY A 228 -9.01 12.40 24.73
CA GLY A 228 -8.05 12.02 25.77
C GLY A 228 -6.58 12.02 25.34
N GLU A 229 -6.30 12.15 24.04
CA GLU A 229 -4.93 12.21 23.53
C GLU A 229 -4.32 13.62 23.71
N PRO A 230 -3.04 13.74 24.12
CA PRO A 230 -2.34 15.01 24.12
C PRO A 230 -1.97 15.41 22.68
N MET A 231 -2.16 16.68 22.34
CA MET A 231 -1.80 17.26 21.06
C MET A 231 -1.15 18.64 21.25
N ARG A 232 -0.19 18.97 20.40
CA ARG A 232 0.48 20.27 20.43
C ARG A 232 -0.08 21.18 19.35
N VAL A 233 -0.57 22.35 19.74
CA VAL A 233 -1.20 23.30 18.81
C VAL A 233 -0.72 24.73 19.04
N LEU A 234 -0.63 25.50 17.95
CA LEU A 234 -0.31 26.93 17.99
C LEU A 234 -1.61 27.73 18.06
N ILE A 235 -1.81 28.47 19.15
CA ILE A 235 -3.00 29.32 19.30
C ILE A 235 -2.84 30.56 18.43
N LEU A 236 -3.74 30.75 17.47
CA LEU A 236 -3.65 31.84 16.49
C LEU A 236 -4.61 32.99 16.83
N ARG A 237 -5.79 32.69 17.37
CA ARG A 237 -6.84 33.67 17.64
C ARG A 237 -7.54 33.41 18.98
N GLU A 238 -8.20 34.44 19.50
CA GLU A 238 -9.15 34.28 20.61
C GLU A 238 -10.41 33.57 20.15
N GLY A 239 -10.96 32.69 21.00
CA GLY A 239 -12.20 31.98 20.77
C GLY A 239 -13.44 32.82 21.06
N LYS A 240 -14.60 32.21 20.85
CA LYS A 240 -15.88 32.89 21.07
C LYS A 240 -16.14 33.18 22.55
N GLU A 241 -15.66 32.32 23.43
CA GLU A 241 -15.73 32.52 24.89
C GLU A 241 -14.46 33.19 25.42
N SER A 242 -14.61 33.95 26.52
CA SER A 242 -13.56 34.80 27.08
C SER A 242 -12.32 34.08 27.61
N ASN A 243 -12.31 32.74 27.65
CA ASN A 243 -11.18 31.92 28.08
C ASN A 243 -10.64 31.02 26.96
N GLN A 244 -11.27 31.01 25.79
CA GLN A 244 -10.93 30.11 24.71
C GLN A 244 -9.86 30.71 23.78
N GLY A 245 -9.00 29.83 23.25
CA GLY A 245 -8.16 30.09 22.10
C GLY A 245 -8.56 29.20 20.91
N VAL A 246 -8.28 29.64 19.70
CA VAL A 246 -8.50 28.88 18.46
C VAL A 246 -7.16 28.66 17.78
N ALA A 247 -6.90 27.39 17.48
CA ALA A 247 -5.81 26.92 16.66
C ALA A 247 -6.36 26.23 15.41
N TYR A 248 -5.53 26.15 14.38
CA TYR A 248 -5.80 25.34 13.21
C TYR A 248 -4.68 24.32 13.08
N LEU A 249 -5.04 23.06 12.85
CA LEU A 249 -4.08 22.06 12.40
C LEU A 249 -3.68 22.33 10.95
N ASP A 250 -2.60 21.68 10.51
CA ASP A 250 -2.10 21.80 9.13
C ASP A 250 -3.14 21.38 8.08
N ASP A 251 -4.14 20.58 8.48
CA ASP A 251 -5.23 20.14 7.62
C ASP A 251 -6.45 21.07 7.60
N GLY A 252 -6.40 22.19 8.33
CA GLY A 252 -7.49 23.15 8.46
C GLY A 252 -8.54 22.79 9.51
N THR A 253 -8.38 21.69 10.25
CA THR A 253 -9.24 21.34 11.38
C THR A 253 -9.15 22.40 12.46
N MET A 254 -10.30 22.95 12.86
CA MET A 254 -10.35 23.97 13.90
C MET A 254 -10.27 23.32 15.28
N VAL A 255 -9.28 23.73 16.07
CA VAL A 255 -9.07 23.29 17.45
C VAL A 255 -9.41 24.43 18.40
N VAL A 256 -10.46 24.26 19.19
CA VAL A 256 -10.87 25.21 20.23
C VAL A 256 -10.31 24.73 21.56
N VAL A 257 -9.47 25.55 22.19
CA VAL A 257 -8.75 25.22 23.42
C VAL A 257 -9.25 26.08 24.57
N ASP A 258 -9.77 25.46 25.62
CA ASP A 258 -10.14 26.18 26.85
C ASP A 258 -8.91 26.53 27.70
N GLY A 259 -8.90 27.73 28.28
CA GLY A 259 -7.78 28.31 29.02
C GLY A 259 -6.68 28.95 28.17
N ALA A 260 -6.75 28.83 26.84
CA ALA A 260 -5.64 29.20 25.95
C ALA A 260 -5.61 30.68 25.53
N ARG A 261 -6.54 31.51 26.03
CA ARG A 261 -6.57 32.95 25.68
C ARG A 261 -5.28 33.70 25.97
N ARG A 262 -4.58 33.38 27.06
CA ARG A 262 -3.30 34.04 27.42
C ARG A 262 -2.10 33.52 26.61
N MET A 263 -2.32 32.49 25.79
CA MET A 263 -1.30 31.77 25.05
C MET A 263 -1.37 32.01 23.55
N ILE A 264 -1.97 33.14 23.12
CA ILE A 264 -2.00 33.55 21.70
C ILE A 264 -0.56 33.68 21.17
N ASN A 265 -0.33 33.18 19.96
CA ASN A 265 0.95 33.06 19.28
C ASN A 265 1.97 32.16 20.01
N LYS A 266 1.53 31.27 20.90
CA LYS A 266 2.37 30.26 21.54
C LYS A 266 1.90 28.85 21.24
N SER A 267 2.85 27.93 21.07
CA SER A 267 2.56 26.51 20.98
C SER A 267 2.35 25.93 22.37
N VAL A 268 1.20 25.30 22.59
CA VAL A 268 0.78 24.72 23.87
C VAL A 268 0.40 23.25 23.70
N ASP A 269 0.64 22.47 24.75
CA ASP A 269 0.18 21.08 24.84
C ASP A 269 -1.25 21.06 25.40
N VAL A 270 -2.13 20.35 24.71
CA VAL A 270 -3.58 20.37 24.90
C VAL A 270 -4.08 18.93 24.93
N ILE A 271 -4.94 18.61 25.89
CA ILE A 271 -5.62 17.32 25.92
C ILE A 271 -6.94 17.47 25.18
N VAL A 272 -7.20 16.60 24.20
CA VAL A 272 -8.47 16.57 23.46
C VAL A 272 -9.60 16.16 24.40
N THR A 273 -10.62 16.99 24.54
CA THR A 273 -11.82 16.71 25.33
C THR A 273 -12.89 16.03 24.48
N SER A 274 -13.17 16.57 23.30
CA SER A 274 -14.17 16.02 22.39
C SER A 274 -13.87 16.39 20.94
N VAL A 275 -14.35 15.57 20.01
CA VAL A 275 -14.26 15.83 18.58
C VAL A 275 -15.69 15.94 18.04
N HIS A 276 -16.03 17.08 17.45
CA HIS A 276 -17.33 17.36 16.86
C HIS A 276 -17.21 17.46 15.34
N GLN A 277 -18.08 16.79 14.61
CA GLN A 277 -18.20 16.95 13.17
C GLN A 277 -19.20 18.07 12.88
N THR A 278 -18.80 19.05 12.08
CA THR A 278 -19.67 20.13 11.57
C THR A 278 -19.80 20.06 10.05
N THR A 279 -20.69 20.87 9.48
CA THR A 279 -20.86 21.01 8.02
C THR A 279 -19.61 21.58 7.33
N ALA A 280 -18.77 22.33 8.06
CA ALA A 280 -17.53 22.90 7.56
C ALA A 280 -16.30 21.98 7.74
N GLY A 281 -16.44 20.86 8.46
CA GLY A 281 -15.35 19.94 8.75
C GLY A 281 -15.32 19.44 10.19
N LYS A 282 -14.21 18.82 10.58
CA LYS A 282 -13.96 18.39 11.96
C LYS A 282 -13.61 19.62 12.83
N MET A 283 -14.13 19.64 14.04
CA MET A 283 -13.81 20.59 15.08
C MET A 283 -13.36 19.81 16.31
N ILE A 284 -12.21 20.16 16.86
CA ILE A 284 -11.64 19.50 18.04
C ILE A 284 -11.76 20.47 19.21
N PHE A 285 -12.28 20.01 20.34
CA PHE A 285 -12.26 20.76 21.59
C PHE A 285 -11.23 20.15 22.51
N GLY A 286 -10.38 20.99 23.09
CA GLY A 286 -9.36 20.58 24.03
C GLY A 286 -9.26 21.53 25.21
N ARG A 287 -8.54 21.08 26.23
CA ARG A 287 -8.16 21.90 27.38
C ARG A 287 -6.65 21.93 27.51
N LEU A 288 -6.08 23.02 27.99
CA LEU A 288 -4.66 23.07 28.30
C LEU A 288 -4.28 21.90 29.22
N GLU A 289 -3.19 21.22 28.86
CA GLU A 289 -2.55 20.31 29.80
C GLU A 289 -1.91 21.18 30.90
N GLU A 290 -2.50 21.20 32.09
CA GLU A 290 -1.84 21.71 33.28
C GLU A 290 -0.69 20.75 33.62
N ARG A 291 0.41 20.85 32.87
CA ARG A 291 1.69 20.39 33.37
C ARG A 291 1.98 21.28 34.55
N ALA A 292 1.69 20.76 35.74
CA ALA A 292 1.88 21.45 37.00
C ALA A 292 3.26 22.12 37.01
N GLU A 293 3.27 23.42 36.71
CA GLU A 293 4.22 24.34 37.31
C GLU A 293 3.90 24.29 38.80
N GLN A 294 4.43 23.26 39.48
CA GLN A 294 4.57 23.30 40.93
C GLN A 294 5.24 24.64 41.21
N PRO A 295 4.58 25.54 41.94
CA PRO A 295 4.94 26.92 41.89
C PRO A 295 6.29 27.03 42.60
N ALA A 296 7.30 27.51 41.87
CA ALA A 296 8.58 27.93 42.42
C ALA A 296 8.44 29.03 43.51
N SER A 297 7.20 29.45 43.84
CA SER A 297 6.86 30.26 45.00
C SER A 297 6.88 29.50 46.33
N ALA A 298 6.59 28.19 46.37
CA ALA A 298 6.57 27.40 47.61
C ALA A 298 7.99 27.19 48.18
N LEU A 299 8.99 26.93 47.31
CA LEU A 299 10.40 26.88 47.72
C LEU A 299 10.94 28.25 48.16
N ARG A 300 10.45 29.36 47.58
CA ARG A 300 10.84 30.71 48.00
C ARG A 300 10.25 31.11 49.35
N GLN A 301 9.04 30.66 49.67
CA GLN A 301 8.42 30.89 50.98
C GLN A 301 9.07 30.05 52.09
N ALA A 302 9.48 28.81 51.79
CA ALA A 302 10.26 28.00 52.72
C ALA A 302 11.67 28.56 52.98
N ALA A 303 12.32 29.13 51.96
CA ALA A 303 13.65 29.74 52.10
C ALA A 303 13.64 31.08 52.85
N ALA A 304 12.53 31.83 52.82
CA ALA A 304 12.37 33.08 53.56
C ALA A 304 12.07 32.85 55.06
N ALA A 305 11.48 31.70 55.42
CA ALA A 305 11.19 31.34 56.80
C ALA A 305 12.40 30.76 57.58
N GLY A 306 13.50 30.40 56.88
CA GLY A 306 14.68 29.76 57.47
C GLY A 306 15.84 30.70 57.86
N ARG A 307 15.69 32.03 57.74
CA ARG A 307 16.71 33.01 58.18
C ARG A 307 16.29 33.68 59.49
N GLY A 308 16.36 32.92 60.57
CA GLY A 308 16.27 33.42 61.94
C GLY A 308 17.17 32.60 62.85
N ASP A 309 18.21 33.24 63.37
CA ASP A 309 19.04 32.93 64.55
C ASP A 309 19.61 31.51 64.74
N GLY A 310 20.94 31.43 64.90
CA GLY A 310 21.56 30.25 65.51
C GLY A 310 23.04 30.08 65.22
N ASN A 311 23.88 30.83 65.93
CA ASN A 311 25.32 30.62 66.06
C ASN A 311 25.60 29.23 66.68
N CYS A 312 26.31 28.33 65.99
CA CYS A 312 27.06 27.28 66.68
C CYS A 312 28.20 26.73 65.81
N SER A 313 29.40 26.86 66.34
CA SER A 313 30.65 26.35 65.80
C SER A 313 31.05 25.07 66.52
N LEU A 314 31.85 24.25 65.82
CA LEU A 314 32.83 23.27 66.31
C LEU A 314 32.51 21.77 66.21
N ARG A 315 33.49 21.10 65.58
CA ARG A 315 34.04 19.74 65.81
C ARG A 315 33.23 18.56 65.26
N SER A 316 33.82 17.44 64.85
CA SER A 316 35.15 17.00 64.41
C SER A 316 34.99 15.51 64.08
N ASP A 317 35.79 15.01 63.15
CA ASP A 317 36.32 13.64 63.09
C ASP A 317 35.44 12.44 62.67
N ALA A 318 35.94 11.85 61.57
CA ALA A 318 36.43 10.47 61.47
C ALA A 318 35.53 9.38 60.88
N THR A 319 36.16 8.69 59.91
CA THR A 319 36.12 7.24 59.61
C THR A 319 34.81 6.68 59.06
N SER A 320 34.78 5.78 58.06
CA SER A 320 35.81 5.07 57.31
C SER A 320 35.10 4.16 56.29
N ARG A 321 35.78 3.87 55.16
CA ARG A 321 35.70 2.62 54.36
C ARG A 321 34.37 2.39 53.60
N VAL A 322 34.32 1.89 52.36
CA VAL A 322 35.31 1.17 51.54
C VAL A 322 34.78 1.08 50.10
N GLU A 323 35.72 1.20 49.14
CA GLU A 323 35.81 0.55 47.82
C GLU A 323 34.73 0.79 46.73
N THR A 324 35.01 0.82 45.42
CA THR A 324 36.23 0.79 44.60
C THR A 324 35.81 0.93 43.13
N SER A 325 36.59 1.72 42.37
CA SER A 325 36.93 1.60 40.93
C SER A 325 35.79 1.64 39.88
N ALA A 326 35.88 2.36 38.76
CA ALA A 326 37.06 2.67 37.98
C ALA A 326 36.95 4.02 37.26
N ARG A 327 38.11 4.66 37.12
CA ARG A 327 38.37 5.94 36.47
C ARG A 327 39.25 5.68 35.23
N ILE A 328 38.93 6.43 34.15
CA ILE A 328 39.87 7.22 33.30
C ILE A 328 40.65 6.45 32.21
N PRO A 329 41.05 7.06 31.06
CA PRO A 329 41.12 8.51 30.76
C PRO A 329 40.51 9.04 29.45
N GLU A 330 40.16 10.33 29.50
CA GLU A 330 40.35 11.30 28.42
C GLU A 330 41.83 11.68 28.25
N GLN A 331 42.29 11.80 27.00
CA GLN A 331 43.31 12.74 26.50
C GLN A 331 43.08 12.80 24.98
N GLY A 332 43.07 13.91 24.24
CA GLY A 332 43.24 15.33 24.47
C GLY A 332 43.10 16.02 23.10
N ALA A 333 42.51 17.22 23.05
CA ALA A 333 42.69 18.18 21.95
C ALA A 333 44.01 18.97 22.19
N PRO A 334 44.48 19.91 21.34
CA PRO A 334 43.89 20.45 20.10
C PRO A 334 44.92 20.61 18.94
N ASP A 335 44.51 20.98 17.72
CA ASP A 335 44.91 22.30 17.18
C ASP A 335 44.24 22.67 15.85
N CYS A 336 44.12 23.98 15.69
CA CYS A 336 43.44 24.75 14.67
C CYS A 336 44.38 25.08 13.50
N GLN A 337 43.88 25.17 12.25
CA GLN A 337 44.17 26.26 11.29
C GLN A 337 43.56 26.02 9.88
N THR A 338 42.67 26.96 9.47
CA THR A 338 42.66 27.79 8.23
C THR A 338 43.40 27.26 6.97
N ARG A 339 42.97 27.42 5.71
CA ARG A 339 41.90 28.13 4.95
C ARG A 339 42.00 27.67 3.45
N PRO A 340 41.15 28.12 2.51
CA PRO A 340 40.86 27.47 1.22
C PRO A 340 41.73 27.95 0.04
N ILE A 341 41.76 27.19 -1.07
CA ILE A 341 42.28 27.62 -2.38
C ILE A 341 41.45 27.00 -3.52
N PHE A 342 40.69 27.85 -4.23
CA PHE A 342 40.53 27.83 -5.71
C PHE A 342 41.47 28.94 -6.23
N PRO A 343 42.10 28.82 -7.43
CA PRO A 343 41.46 29.07 -8.74
C PRO A 343 41.98 28.05 -9.81
N GLU A 344 41.69 28.06 -11.12
CA GLU A 344 41.42 29.11 -12.10
C GLU A 344 40.91 28.48 -13.42
N SER A 345 40.34 29.32 -14.29
CA SER A 345 39.93 29.02 -15.66
C SER A 345 41.13 28.89 -16.63
N ASP A 346 40.97 28.17 -17.74
CA ASP A 346 41.07 28.76 -19.11
C ASP A 346 41.04 27.70 -20.23
N ALA A 347 40.39 28.14 -21.33
CA ALA A 347 40.65 27.81 -22.74
C ALA A 347 40.47 26.36 -23.26
N GLY A 348 39.49 26.22 -24.15
CA GLY A 348 39.27 25.05 -25.02
C GLY A 348 37.91 25.10 -25.69
#